data_AF-A0A7S4IQX4-F1
#
_entry.id   AF-A0A7S4IQX4-F1
#
_cell.length_a   1.000
_cell.length_b   1.000
_cell.length_c   1.000
_cell.angle_alpha   90.00
_cell.angle_beta   90.00
_cell.angle_gamma   90.00
#
_symmetry.space_group_name_H-M   'P 1'
#
loop_
_entity.id
_entity.type
_entity.pdbx_description
1 polymer ?
#
loop_
_entity_poly.entity_id
_entity_poly.type
_entity_poly.pdbx_seq_one_letter_code
_entity_poly.pdbx_strand_id
1 'polypeptide(L)'
;RRGGGVWGGTSTGSASASATGAAATAAPKAVSWELGDITATARRYHGLRDCAAELYLRGGTSVLLAFETPMDRERVMSLLPRTNVPCHTDRQFVIDASEAWREGDISTFEYLSALNSAAGRSFHDLSRYPVFPWVIADYDSLSLDLKSPSTYRDLTKPVGALDPDRLSYFRQRYQSMRDMGGENHPGHGQPEESFLYGTHYSAPGYVLYYLVRQMPEHMLCLQNGKFDAADRMFHDVSRTYSSALTNHADVKELLPEFYDDRPGGYDFLINARSLQLGSTQTGERVHDVRLPPWAKSGRDFLRKNRRALESKLCAERLPRWIDLIFGCSSRGDGARESSNLFHPSAYVTPREFESMGSEEDRARAELQATEFGIVPDRLFCGPHPPRGGSAATATSATEGGGDGTDAEDFVAPDSGRAAPPPEAMEAGALDSSTNTN
;
A
#
# COMPACT_ATOMS: atom_id res chain seq x y z
N ARG A 1 27.96 -7.30 10.16
CA ARG A 1 28.59 -6.19 9.39
C ARG A 1 28.17 -6.35 7.94
N ARG A 2 27.33 -5.56 7.29
CA ARG A 2 26.42 -4.44 7.63
C ARG A 2 25.10 -4.77 6.90
N GLY A 3 23.96 -4.62 7.55
CA GLY A 3 22.66 -4.63 6.88
C GLY A 3 22.57 -3.44 5.93
N GLY A 4 22.39 -3.73 4.64
CA GLY A 4 22.10 -2.71 3.63
C GLY A 4 20.61 -2.43 3.65
N GLY A 5 20.21 -1.29 4.22
CA GLY A 5 18.84 -0.78 4.07
C GLY A 5 18.56 -0.51 2.60
N VAL A 6 17.59 -1.25 2.05
CA VAL A 6 17.18 -1.24 0.63
C VAL A 6 16.28 -0.05 0.28
N TRP A 7 15.78 0.67 1.28
CA TRP A 7 14.87 1.78 1.04
C TRP A 7 15.70 3.05 0.85
N GLY A 8 15.85 3.48 -0.40
CA GLY A 8 16.37 4.80 -0.80
C GLY A 8 15.21 5.70 -1.24
N GLY A 9 15.29 6.99 -0.94
CA GLY A 9 14.35 7.95 -1.51
C GLY A 9 14.57 8.05 -3.02
N THR A 10 13.52 7.85 -3.81
CA THR A 10 13.57 8.04 -5.25
C THR A 10 13.67 9.52 -5.57
N SER A 11 14.78 9.93 -6.21
CA SER A 11 14.81 11.17 -6.98
C SER A 11 13.96 10.94 -8.23
N THR A 12 12.74 11.46 -8.27
CA THR A 12 11.92 11.46 -9.47
C THR A 12 12.51 12.45 -10.48
N GLY A 13 13.14 11.93 -11.53
CA GLY A 13 13.42 12.70 -12.73
C GLY A 13 12.10 13.00 -13.45
N SER A 14 11.46 14.10 -13.08
CA SER A 14 10.25 14.61 -13.73
C SER A 14 10.58 15.07 -15.16
N ALA A 15 10.06 14.36 -16.16
CA ALA A 15 9.91 14.89 -17.51
C ALA A 15 8.59 15.68 -17.55
N SER A 16 8.71 17.00 -17.48
CA SER A 16 7.57 17.93 -17.55
C SER A 16 6.92 17.91 -18.94
N ALA A 17 5.63 17.60 -19.01
CA ALA A 17 4.80 17.95 -20.17
C ALA A 17 3.90 19.14 -19.79
N SER A 18 4.33 20.36 -20.17
CA SER A 18 3.51 21.56 -20.07
C SER A 18 2.64 21.70 -21.31
N ALA A 19 1.32 21.63 -21.15
CA ALA A 19 0.38 21.99 -22.21
C ALA A 19 0.16 23.51 -22.21
N THR A 20 0.89 24.22 -23.08
CA THR A 20 0.44 25.37 -23.88
C THR A 20 1.65 25.96 -24.63
N GLY A 21 1.66 25.76 -25.95
CA GLY A 21 2.81 26.04 -26.81
C GLY A 21 3.34 24.73 -27.38
N ALA A 22 3.43 24.62 -28.70
CA ALA A 22 3.91 23.42 -29.39
C ALA A 22 5.35 23.11 -28.94
N ALA A 23 5.49 22.31 -27.89
CA ALA A 23 6.77 21.78 -27.45
C ALA A 23 7.16 20.69 -28.42
N ALA A 24 8.28 20.88 -29.12
CA ALA A 24 8.94 19.82 -29.84
C ALA A 24 9.11 18.64 -28.88
N THR A 25 8.44 17.52 -29.16
CA THR A 25 8.60 16.27 -28.41
C THR A 25 10.06 15.85 -28.58
N ALA A 26 10.87 16.05 -27.54
CA ALA A 26 12.22 15.53 -27.51
C ALA A 26 12.15 14.02 -27.79
N ALA A 27 12.98 13.53 -28.71
CA ALA A 27 13.05 12.10 -29.02
C ALA A 27 13.25 11.31 -27.71
N PRO A 28 12.59 10.15 -27.55
CA PRO A 28 12.69 9.37 -26.32
C PRO A 28 14.15 9.10 -26.01
N LYS A 29 14.62 9.59 -24.86
CA LYS A 29 16.00 9.40 -24.44
C LYS A 29 16.17 7.95 -24.02
N ALA A 30 17.05 7.22 -24.71
CA ALA A 30 17.44 5.88 -24.26
C ALA A 30 18.02 5.99 -22.85
N VAL A 31 17.48 5.19 -21.93
CA VAL A 31 18.00 5.03 -20.57
C VAL A 31 18.60 3.64 -20.47
N SER A 32 19.73 3.51 -19.79
CA SER A 32 20.45 2.25 -19.62
C SER A 32 20.75 2.02 -18.15
N TRP A 33 20.66 0.77 -17.70
CA TRP A 33 21.00 0.34 -16.35
C TRP A 33 21.94 -0.86 -16.43
N GLU A 34 22.92 -0.92 -15.53
CA GLU A 34 23.82 -2.07 -15.45
C GLU A 34 23.09 -3.24 -14.78
N LEU A 35 23.12 -4.42 -15.40
CA LEU A 35 22.48 -5.61 -14.84
C LEU A 35 23.05 -5.96 -13.45
N GLY A 36 24.34 -5.74 -13.23
CA GLY A 36 25.00 -5.98 -11.94
C GLY A 36 24.59 -5.02 -10.81
N ASP A 37 23.83 -3.96 -11.12
CA ASP A 37 23.25 -3.07 -10.11
C ASP A 37 21.88 -3.54 -9.63
N ILE A 38 21.27 -4.54 -10.27
CA ILE A 38 19.98 -5.10 -9.81
C ILE A 38 20.20 -5.85 -8.50
N THR A 39 19.51 -5.43 -7.44
CA THR A 39 19.62 -6.03 -6.09
C THR A 39 18.41 -6.86 -5.71
N ALA A 40 17.25 -6.58 -6.30
CA ALA A 40 16.03 -7.35 -6.11
C ALA A 40 15.05 -7.08 -7.26
N THR A 41 14.03 -7.91 -7.39
CA THR A 41 12.96 -7.77 -8.39
C THR A 41 11.60 -7.95 -7.75
N ALA A 42 10.55 -7.47 -8.40
CA ALA A 42 9.18 -7.73 -7.99
C ALA A 42 8.23 -7.79 -9.18
N ARG A 43 7.25 -8.70 -9.17
CA ARG A 43 6.16 -8.66 -10.16
C ARG A 43 5.21 -7.51 -9.81
N ARG A 44 4.70 -6.83 -10.84
CA ARG A 44 3.90 -5.62 -10.74
C ARG A 44 2.77 -5.62 -11.76
N TYR A 45 1.91 -4.63 -11.62
CA TYR A 45 0.77 -4.42 -12.48
C TYR A 45 1.01 -3.26 -13.45
N HIS A 46 0.41 -3.35 -14.63
CA HIS A 46 0.20 -2.20 -15.51
C HIS A 46 -1.31 -1.98 -15.63
N GLY A 47 -1.81 -0.96 -14.93
CA GLY A 47 -3.25 -0.81 -14.73
C GLY A 47 -3.81 -1.99 -13.94
N LEU A 48 -4.73 -2.80 -14.47
CA LEU A 48 -5.20 -4.04 -13.82
C LEU A 48 -4.52 -5.33 -14.30
N ARG A 49 -3.57 -5.24 -15.24
CA ARG A 49 -2.91 -6.40 -15.84
C ARG A 49 -1.67 -6.83 -15.05
N ASP A 50 -1.51 -8.12 -14.80
CA ASP A 50 -0.32 -8.70 -14.16
C ASP A 50 0.83 -8.87 -15.17
N CYS A 51 1.31 -7.76 -15.73
CA CYS A 51 2.30 -7.78 -16.82
C CYS A 51 3.44 -6.75 -16.64
N ALA A 52 3.75 -6.31 -15.41
CA ALA A 52 4.88 -5.41 -15.16
C ALA A 52 5.91 -6.04 -14.20
N ALA A 53 7.14 -5.53 -14.21
CA ALA A 53 8.19 -5.85 -13.24
C ALA A 53 8.85 -4.59 -12.71
N GLU A 54 9.15 -4.57 -11.41
CA GLU A 54 9.98 -3.54 -10.79
C GLU A 54 11.36 -4.12 -10.49
N LEU A 55 12.38 -3.40 -10.95
CA LEU A 55 13.79 -3.73 -10.74
C LEU A 55 14.37 -2.77 -9.71
N TYR A 56 14.80 -3.28 -8.56
CA TYR A 56 15.45 -2.49 -7.52
C TYR A 56 16.94 -2.42 -7.79
N LEU A 57 17.48 -1.22 -7.81
CA LEU A 57 18.87 -0.93 -8.16
C LEU A 57 19.68 -0.56 -6.92
N ARG A 58 20.99 -0.79 -7.01
CA ARG A 58 21.96 -0.31 -6.03
C ARG A 58 21.83 1.21 -5.86
N GLY A 59 21.78 1.67 -4.61
CA GLY A 59 21.51 3.07 -4.28
C GLY A 59 20.05 3.37 -3.93
N GLY A 60 19.17 2.36 -4.00
CA GLY A 60 17.80 2.43 -3.48
C GLY A 60 16.81 3.11 -4.43
N THR A 61 17.15 3.24 -5.71
CA THR A 61 16.20 3.57 -6.77
C THR A 61 15.59 2.30 -7.35
N SER A 62 14.48 2.42 -8.06
CA SER A 62 13.87 1.31 -8.80
C SER A 62 13.33 1.78 -10.15
N VAL A 63 13.11 0.82 -11.05
CA VAL A 63 12.55 1.05 -12.38
C VAL A 63 11.36 0.12 -12.57
N LEU A 64 10.21 0.68 -12.95
CA LEU A 64 9.02 -0.08 -13.31
C LEU A 64 8.96 -0.25 -14.84
N LEU A 65 8.90 -1.50 -15.30
CA LEU A 65 8.78 -1.88 -16.71
C LEU A 65 7.46 -2.61 -16.93
N ALA A 66 6.65 -2.14 -17.87
CA ALA A 66 5.44 -2.82 -18.31
C ALA A 66 5.73 -3.63 -19.59
N PHE A 67 5.12 -4.81 -19.70
CA PHE A 67 5.24 -5.74 -20.81
C PHE A 67 3.86 -5.95 -21.46
N GLU A 68 3.85 -6.47 -22.69
CA GLU A 68 2.60 -6.79 -23.39
C GLU A 68 1.85 -7.92 -22.70
N THR A 69 2.58 -8.95 -22.25
CA THR A 69 2.00 -10.13 -21.59
C THR A 69 2.74 -10.52 -20.30
N PRO A 70 2.09 -11.26 -19.39
CA PRO A 70 2.78 -11.87 -18.25
C PRO A 70 3.92 -12.80 -18.68
N MET A 71 3.80 -13.47 -19.83
CA MET A 71 4.84 -14.36 -20.37
C MET A 71 6.11 -13.60 -20.77
N ASP A 72 5.97 -12.44 -21.42
CA ASP A 72 7.12 -11.60 -21.78
C ASP A 72 7.86 -11.10 -20.54
N ARG A 73 7.10 -10.70 -19.50
CA ARG A 73 7.67 -10.34 -18.21
C ARG A 73 8.49 -11.50 -17.63
N GLU A 74 7.92 -12.70 -17.51
CA GLU A 74 8.64 -13.85 -16.95
C GLU A 74 9.89 -14.20 -17.78
N ARG A 75 9.81 -14.11 -19.11
CA ARG A 75 10.96 -14.33 -19.99
C ARG A 75 12.07 -13.34 -19.69
N VAL A 76 11.76 -12.05 -19.55
CA VAL A 76 12.76 -11.03 -19.19
C VAL A 76 13.31 -11.25 -17.79
N MET A 77 12.44 -11.53 -16.80
CA MET A 77 12.86 -11.80 -15.42
C MET A 77 13.80 -13.01 -15.32
N SER A 78 13.60 -14.05 -16.14
CA SER A 78 14.46 -15.24 -16.17
C SER A 78 15.88 -14.97 -16.67
N LEU A 79 16.07 -13.88 -17.44
CA LEU A 79 17.37 -13.46 -17.97
C LEU A 79 18.14 -12.53 -17.03
N LEU A 80 17.50 -12.05 -15.95
CA LEU A 80 18.14 -11.16 -14.99
C LEU A 80 19.14 -11.92 -14.10
N PRO A 81 20.18 -11.24 -13.59
CA PRO A 81 21.10 -11.85 -12.64
C PRO A 81 20.37 -12.37 -11.41
N ARG A 82 20.74 -13.56 -10.94
CA ARG A 82 20.21 -14.10 -9.68
C ARG A 82 20.66 -13.20 -8.51
N THR A 83 19.69 -12.78 -7.70
CA THR A 83 19.91 -11.99 -6.48
C THR A 83 19.84 -12.88 -5.25
N ASN A 84 20.47 -12.46 -4.15
CA ASN A 84 20.36 -13.15 -2.85
C ASN A 84 19.02 -12.90 -2.14
N VAL A 85 18.25 -11.93 -2.64
CA VAL A 85 16.91 -11.63 -2.17
C VAL A 85 15.93 -12.30 -3.14
N PRO A 86 15.00 -13.15 -2.68
CA PRO A 86 13.94 -13.66 -3.54
C PRO A 86 13.14 -12.50 -4.16
N CYS A 87 12.44 -12.74 -5.26
CA CYS A 87 11.55 -11.72 -5.81
C CYS A 87 10.55 -11.30 -4.72
N HIS A 88 10.32 -9.99 -4.53
CA HIS A 88 9.55 -9.51 -3.38
C HIS A 88 8.12 -10.06 -3.35
N THR A 89 7.57 -10.42 -4.52
CA THR A 89 6.24 -11.02 -4.65
C THR A 89 6.23 -12.54 -4.50
N ASP A 90 7.38 -13.17 -4.27
CA ASP A 90 7.45 -14.61 -4.03
C ASP A 90 7.14 -14.93 -2.56
N ARG A 91 6.57 -16.12 -2.32
CA ARG A 91 6.25 -16.62 -0.98
C ARG A 91 7.46 -16.60 -0.04
N GLN A 92 8.64 -16.97 -0.55
CA GLN A 92 9.84 -17.03 0.28
C GLN A 92 10.23 -15.65 0.83
N PHE A 93 10.10 -14.58 0.05
CA PHE A 93 10.39 -13.22 0.54
C PHE A 93 9.48 -12.83 1.70
N VAL A 94 8.18 -13.17 1.62
CA VAL A 94 7.22 -12.89 2.70
C VAL A 94 7.60 -13.66 3.97
N ILE A 95 7.95 -14.94 3.84
CA ILE A 95 8.41 -15.78 4.98
C ILE A 95 9.65 -15.18 5.62
N ASP A 96 10.69 -14.91 4.82
CA ASP A 96 11.97 -14.37 5.30
C ASP A 96 11.77 -13.02 6.02
N ALA A 97 10.93 -12.14 5.46
CA ALA A 97 10.62 -10.85 6.07
C ALA A 97 9.82 -10.99 7.37
N SER A 98 8.85 -11.91 7.42
CA SER A 98 8.06 -12.20 8.61
C SER A 98 8.92 -12.74 9.75
N GLU A 99 9.81 -13.69 9.46
CA GLU A 99 10.75 -14.26 10.42
C GLU A 99 11.72 -13.20 10.94
N ALA A 100 12.39 -12.46 10.04
CA ALA A 100 13.31 -11.40 10.41
C ALA A 100 12.65 -10.33 11.29
N TRP A 101 11.39 -9.95 11.03
CA TRP A 101 10.69 -8.97 11.86
C TRP A 101 10.35 -9.52 13.25
N ARG A 102 9.91 -10.78 13.31
CA ARG A 102 9.57 -11.48 14.55
C ARG A 102 10.77 -11.67 15.46
N GLU A 103 11.94 -11.95 14.88
CA GLU A 103 13.22 -12.11 15.57
C GLU A 103 13.85 -10.75 15.93
N GLY A 104 13.41 -9.67 15.29
CA GLY A 104 13.88 -8.32 15.55
C GLY A 104 15.07 -7.89 14.69
N ASP A 105 15.40 -8.67 13.66
CA ASP A 105 16.46 -8.39 12.68
C ASP A 105 16.12 -7.21 11.76
N ILE A 106 14.83 -7.00 11.50
CA ILE A 106 14.33 -5.81 10.80
C ILE A 106 13.34 -5.03 11.65
N SER A 107 13.30 -3.72 11.41
CA SER A 107 12.38 -2.79 12.05
C SER A 107 10.93 -2.99 11.56
N THR A 108 9.96 -2.46 12.31
CA THR A 108 8.55 -2.50 11.92
C THR A 108 8.32 -1.80 10.58
N PHE A 109 8.96 -0.66 10.34
CA PHE A 109 8.85 0.03 9.05
C PHE A 109 9.42 -0.78 7.89
N GLU A 110 10.57 -1.42 8.07
CA GLU A 110 11.17 -2.27 7.03
C GLU A 110 10.24 -3.44 6.71
N TYR A 111 9.63 -4.02 7.74
CA TYR A 111 8.66 -5.09 7.58
C TYR A 111 7.40 -4.62 6.82
N LEU A 112 6.79 -3.50 7.22
CA LEU A 112 5.65 -2.94 6.49
C LEU A 112 6.00 -2.55 5.06
N SER A 113 7.22 -2.09 4.80
CA SER A 113 7.70 -1.80 3.45
C SER A 113 7.83 -3.08 2.61
N ALA A 114 8.35 -4.16 3.21
CA ALA A 114 8.42 -5.48 2.59
C ALA A 114 7.02 -6.02 2.26
N LEU A 115 6.08 -5.97 3.20
CA LEU A 115 4.69 -6.41 2.98
C LEU A 115 4.00 -5.61 1.87
N ASN A 116 4.16 -4.29 1.84
CA ASN A 116 3.65 -3.47 0.75
C ASN A 116 4.21 -3.92 -0.60
N SER A 117 5.53 -4.08 -0.70
CA SER A 117 6.20 -4.53 -1.92
C SER A 117 5.75 -5.93 -2.37
N ALA A 118 5.60 -6.85 -1.41
CA ALA A 118 5.10 -8.20 -1.67
C ALA A 118 3.63 -8.20 -2.13
N ALA A 119 2.82 -7.28 -1.60
CA ALA A 119 1.41 -7.10 -1.96
C ALA A 119 1.19 -6.31 -3.26
N GLY A 120 2.22 -6.19 -4.10
CA GLY A 120 2.14 -5.53 -5.40
C GLY A 120 2.16 -3.99 -5.36
N ARG A 121 2.45 -3.37 -4.21
CA ARG A 121 2.53 -1.91 -4.06
C ARG A 121 3.85 -1.35 -4.55
N SER A 122 3.83 -0.15 -5.13
CA SER A 122 5.01 0.52 -5.68
C SER A 122 4.91 2.04 -5.59
N PHE A 123 6.05 2.70 -5.38
CA PHE A 123 6.16 4.16 -5.44
C PHE A 123 5.99 4.71 -6.88
N HIS A 124 6.08 3.85 -7.90
CA HIS A 124 5.86 4.22 -9.31
C HIS A 124 4.39 4.19 -9.75
N ASP A 125 3.49 3.64 -8.93
CA ASP A 125 2.07 3.51 -9.24
C ASP A 125 1.23 4.14 -8.11
N LEU A 126 0.68 5.34 -8.35
CA LEU A 126 -0.15 6.04 -7.37
C LEU A 126 -1.44 5.28 -7.02
N SER A 127 -1.95 4.42 -7.90
CA SER A 127 -3.13 3.59 -7.62
C SER A 127 -2.80 2.43 -6.67
N ARG A 128 -1.52 2.05 -6.59
CA ARG A 128 -0.96 1.02 -5.72
C ARG A 128 0.16 1.55 -4.84
N TYR A 129 0.03 2.79 -4.38
CA TYR A 129 1.03 3.38 -3.49
C TYR A 129 1.09 2.60 -2.17
N PRO A 130 2.27 2.47 -1.54
CA PRO A 130 2.39 1.81 -0.25
C PRO A 130 1.51 2.46 0.83
N VAL A 131 0.93 1.62 1.69
CA VAL A 131 0.03 2.03 2.79
C VAL A 131 0.64 1.71 4.14
N PHE A 132 0.55 2.65 5.07
CA PHE A 132 0.98 2.54 6.46
C PHE A 132 -0.15 2.93 7.41
N PRO A 133 -0.19 2.37 8.63
CA PRO A 133 -1.26 2.70 9.59
C PRO A 133 -1.13 4.13 10.10
N TRP A 134 -2.24 4.76 10.45
CA TRP A 134 -2.25 5.72 11.54
C TRP A 134 -1.85 5.00 12.85
N VAL A 135 -0.78 5.46 13.52
CA VAL A 135 -0.33 4.89 14.80
C VAL A 135 -0.68 5.78 15.98
N ILE A 136 -0.38 7.06 15.90
CA ILE A 136 -0.72 8.05 16.93
C ILE A 136 -2.19 8.48 16.74
N ALA A 137 -2.90 8.65 17.85
CA ALA A 137 -4.27 9.16 17.93
C ALA A 137 -4.37 10.54 18.61
N ASP A 138 -3.27 11.03 19.21
CA ASP A 138 -3.20 12.31 19.91
C ASP A 138 -2.44 13.36 19.07
N TYR A 139 -3.17 14.30 18.49
CA TYR A 139 -2.64 15.40 17.68
C TYR A 139 -2.88 16.78 18.30
N ASP A 140 -3.43 16.84 19.52
CA ASP A 140 -3.87 18.09 20.16
C ASP A 140 -3.10 18.38 21.46
N SER A 141 -2.56 17.36 22.14
CA SER A 141 -1.78 17.56 23.36
C SER A 141 -0.49 18.36 23.12
N LEU A 142 -0.10 19.15 24.12
CA LEU A 142 1.18 19.88 24.14
C LEU A 142 2.41 18.96 24.19
N SER A 143 2.24 17.73 24.69
CA SER A 143 3.29 16.72 24.81
C SER A 143 2.78 15.35 24.42
N LEU A 144 3.63 14.56 23.77
CA LEU A 144 3.31 13.20 23.33
C LEU A 144 3.92 12.17 24.29
N ASP A 145 3.07 11.42 25.00
CA ASP A 145 3.52 10.32 25.86
C ASP A 145 3.38 8.96 25.19
N LEU A 146 4.46 8.48 24.59
CA LEU A 146 4.51 7.18 23.91
C LEU A 146 4.42 5.97 24.87
N LYS A 147 4.36 6.18 26.19
CA LYS A 147 4.09 5.12 27.18
C LYS A 147 2.60 4.97 27.48
N SER A 148 1.78 5.97 27.14
CA SER A 148 0.34 5.91 27.36
C SER A 148 -0.35 5.14 26.24
N PRO A 149 -1.15 4.09 26.55
CA PRO A 149 -1.97 3.42 25.53
C PRO A 149 -2.98 4.35 24.84
N SER A 150 -3.43 5.43 25.50
CA SER A 150 -4.38 6.39 24.94
C SER A 150 -3.81 7.22 23.79
N THR A 151 -2.49 7.28 23.66
CA THR A 151 -1.80 7.97 22.56
C THR A 151 -1.88 7.19 21.25
N TYR A 152 -2.22 5.90 21.28
CA TYR A 152 -2.21 5.02 20.12
C TYR A 152 -3.61 4.78 19.57
N ARG A 153 -3.72 4.73 18.25
CA ARG A 153 -4.91 4.23 17.54
C ARG A 153 -5.16 2.76 17.89
N ASP A 154 -6.42 2.39 17.92
CA ASP A 154 -6.83 0.99 17.96
C ASP A 154 -6.56 0.32 16.60
N LEU A 155 -5.42 -0.37 16.49
CA LEU A 155 -4.98 -1.06 15.27
C LEU A 155 -5.77 -2.34 14.97
N THR A 156 -6.68 -2.77 15.84
CA THR A 156 -7.54 -3.94 15.56
C THR A 156 -8.77 -3.58 14.71
N LYS A 157 -8.93 -2.30 14.35
CA LYS A 157 -10.08 -1.78 13.62
C LYS A 157 -9.62 -1.00 12.39
N PRO A 158 -10.32 -1.08 11.25
CA PRO A 158 -10.09 -0.14 10.16
C PRO A 158 -10.46 1.29 10.58
N VAL A 159 -9.96 2.29 9.86
CA VAL A 159 -10.23 3.72 10.15
C VAL A 159 -11.73 3.99 10.26
N GLY A 160 -12.52 3.46 9.32
CA GLY A 160 -13.97 3.61 9.29
C GLY A 160 -14.72 3.01 10.48
N ALA A 161 -14.06 2.19 11.32
CA ALA A 161 -14.65 1.53 12.48
C ALA A 161 -14.15 2.07 13.83
N LEU A 162 -13.29 3.11 13.82
CA LEU A 162 -12.76 3.71 15.05
C LEU A 162 -13.80 4.47 15.85
N ASP A 163 -14.66 5.22 15.17
CA ASP A 163 -15.78 5.94 15.78
C ASP A 163 -17.03 5.05 15.77
N PRO A 164 -17.66 4.79 16.93
CA PRO A 164 -18.76 3.86 17.05
C PRO A 164 -20.05 4.35 16.36
N ASP A 165 -20.33 5.65 16.40
CA ASP A 165 -21.53 6.23 15.80
C ASP A 165 -21.42 6.18 14.27
N ARG A 166 -20.23 6.51 13.75
CA ARG A 166 -19.92 6.38 12.33
C ARG A 166 -19.97 4.93 11.84
N LEU A 167 -19.46 3.99 12.64
CA LEU A 167 -19.56 2.57 12.31
C LEU A 167 -21.02 2.11 12.25
N SER A 168 -21.88 2.59 13.16
CA SER A 168 -23.31 2.32 13.13
C SER A 168 -23.95 2.81 11.83
N TYR A 169 -23.61 4.03 11.39
CA TYR A 169 -24.06 4.57 10.10
C TYR A 169 -23.65 3.66 8.93
N PHE A 170 -22.37 3.23 8.86
CA PHE A 170 -21.92 2.35 7.78
C PHE A 170 -22.65 1.00 7.79
N ARG A 171 -22.89 0.41 8.96
CA ARG A 171 -23.64 -0.85 9.10
C ARG A 171 -25.10 -0.70 8.68
N GLN A 172 -25.74 0.41 9.03
CA GLN A 172 -27.10 0.69 8.59
C GLN A 172 -27.17 0.80 7.07
N ARG A 173 -26.26 1.58 6.45
CA ARG A 173 -26.18 1.71 4.99
C ARG A 173 -25.94 0.36 4.30
N TYR A 174 -25.02 -0.43 4.86
CA TYR A 174 -24.75 -1.79 4.38
C TYR A 174 -26.00 -2.67 4.44
N GLN A 175 -26.73 -2.67 5.56
CA GLN A 175 -27.96 -3.45 5.71
C GLN A 175 -29.04 -2.98 4.73
N SER A 176 -29.23 -1.66 4.57
CA SER A 176 -30.18 -1.12 3.58
C SER A 176 -29.85 -1.55 2.15
N MET A 177 -28.57 -1.59 1.77
CA MET A 177 -28.17 -2.11 0.45
C MET A 177 -28.49 -3.59 0.29
N ARG A 178 -28.30 -4.40 1.34
CA ARG A 178 -28.65 -5.83 1.31
C ARG A 178 -30.14 -6.06 1.18
N ASP A 179 -30.93 -5.28 1.91
CA ASP A 179 -32.39 -5.40 1.90
C ASP A 179 -32.95 -4.99 0.52
N MET A 180 -32.41 -3.92 -0.08
CA MET A 180 -32.79 -3.46 -1.43
C MET A 180 -32.26 -4.36 -2.55
N GLY A 181 -31.06 -4.92 -2.40
CA GLY A 181 -30.44 -5.83 -3.39
C GLY A 181 -31.03 -7.24 -3.40
N GLY A 182 -31.82 -7.61 -2.38
CA GLY A 182 -32.55 -8.87 -2.30
C GLY A 182 -33.87 -8.90 -3.09
N GLU A 183 -34.38 -7.75 -3.55
CA GLU A 183 -35.63 -7.64 -4.30
C GLU A 183 -35.39 -7.03 -5.69
N ASN A 184 -35.34 -7.89 -6.72
CA ASN A 184 -35.62 -7.58 -8.13
C ASN A 184 -35.24 -6.16 -8.61
N HIS A 185 -33.97 -5.88 -8.89
CA HIS A 185 -33.59 -4.77 -9.77
C HIS A 185 -33.46 -5.28 -11.22
N PRO A 186 -34.43 -5.01 -12.11
CA PRO A 186 -34.36 -5.43 -13.51
C PRO A 186 -33.58 -4.36 -14.28
N GLY A 187 -32.27 -4.53 -14.46
CA GLY A 187 -31.50 -3.58 -15.26
C GLY A 187 -30.01 -3.86 -15.43
N HIS A 188 -29.35 -4.45 -14.43
CA HIS A 188 -27.93 -4.79 -14.51
C HIS A 188 -27.73 -6.16 -13.87
N GLY A 189 -27.34 -7.16 -14.67
CA GLY A 189 -27.42 -8.58 -14.36
C GLY A 189 -26.46 -9.13 -13.29
N GLN A 190 -26.09 -8.36 -12.27
CA GLN A 190 -25.47 -8.86 -11.05
C GLN A 190 -25.98 -8.07 -9.83
N PRO A 191 -26.27 -8.74 -8.70
CA PRO A 191 -26.58 -8.03 -7.46
C PRO A 191 -25.39 -7.15 -7.10
N GLU A 192 -25.59 -5.84 -6.92
CA GLU A 192 -24.57 -4.98 -6.33
C GLU A 192 -24.26 -5.53 -4.93
N GLU A 193 -23.09 -6.15 -4.78
CA GLU A 193 -22.64 -6.65 -3.49
C GLU A 193 -22.53 -5.49 -2.50
N SER A 194 -23.21 -5.63 -1.36
CA SER A 194 -23.23 -4.58 -0.34
C SER A 194 -21.85 -4.38 0.27
N PHE A 195 -21.50 -3.13 0.57
CA PHE A 195 -20.19 -2.76 1.10
C PHE A 195 -20.31 -1.76 2.27
N LEU A 196 -19.28 -1.62 3.11
CA LEU A 196 -19.25 -0.61 4.18
C LEU A 196 -18.69 0.72 3.68
N TYR A 197 -17.66 0.68 2.84
CA TYR A 197 -16.92 1.87 2.40
C TYR A 197 -16.93 2.02 0.87
N GLY A 198 -17.47 3.14 0.39
CA GLY A 198 -17.44 3.51 -1.03
C GLY A 198 -16.12 4.16 -1.47
N THR A 199 -15.29 4.57 -0.50
CA THR A 199 -13.93 5.06 -0.72
C THR A 199 -12.94 4.09 -0.07
N HIS A 200 -11.76 3.96 -0.68
CA HIS A 200 -10.71 3.05 -0.22
C HIS A 200 -9.68 3.79 0.66
N TYR A 201 -9.00 3.12 1.58
CA TYR A 201 -8.01 3.79 2.47
C TYR A 201 -6.75 4.29 1.74
N SER A 202 -6.54 3.86 0.49
CA SER A 202 -5.42 4.24 -0.38
C SER A 202 -5.92 4.42 -1.80
N ALA A 203 -5.82 5.65 -2.32
CA ALA A 203 -6.19 6.02 -3.69
C ALA A 203 -5.26 7.14 -4.18
N PRO A 204 -5.06 7.32 -5.51
CA PRO A 204 -4.17 8.36 -6.03
C PRO A 204 -4.48 9.76 -5.48
N GLY A 205 -5.78 10.09 -5.37
CA GLY A 205 -6.23 11.36 -4.78
C GLY A 205 -5.73 11.57 -3.35
N TYR A 206 -5.64 10.53 -2.53
CA TYR A 206 -5.13 10.61 -1.16
C TYR A 206 -3.60 10.67 -1.10
N VAL A 207 -2.91 9.96 -1.99
CA VAL A 207 -1.46 10.05 -2.13
C VAL A 207 -1.06 11.48 -2.50
N LEU A 208 -1.71 12.03 -3.53
CA LEU A 208 -1.46 13.40 -3.97
C LEU A 208 -1.94 14.44 -2.97
N TYR A 209 -3.02 14.18 -2.22
CA TYR A 209 -3.43 15.02 -1.09
C TYR A 209 -2.27 15.22 -0.11
N TYR A 210 -1.60 14.15 0.32
CA TYR A 210 -0.45 14.24 1.22
C TYR A 210 0.79 14.85 0.53
N LEU A 211 1.05 14.47 -0.72
CA LEU A 211 2.31 14.75 -1.41
C LEU A 211 2.25 15.95 -2.36
N VAL A 212 1.20 16.77 -2.34
CA VAL A 212 1.03 17.94 -3.23
C VAL A 212 2.24 18.89 -3.24
N ARG A 213 2.99 18.96 -2.14
CA ARG A 213 4.20 19.81 -2.01
C ARG A 213 5.44 19.21 -2.68
N GLN A 214 5.50 17.87 -2.80
CA GLN A 214 6.58 17.14 -3.46
C GLN A 214 6.26 16.80 -4.93
N MET A 215 4.99 16.51 -5.22
CA MET A 215 4.48 16.10 -6.53
C MET A 215 3.38 17.05 -7.05
N PRO A 216 3.63 18.37 -7.14
CA PRO A 216 2.62 19.34 -7.56
C PRO A 216 2.13 19.11 -8.99
N GLU A 217 2.99 18.67 -9.90
CA GLU A 217 2.65 18.36 -11.29
C GLU A 217 1.59 17.27 -11.39
N HIS A 218 1.68 16.22 -10.57
CA HIS A 218 0.70 15.14 -10.55
C HIS A 218 -0.65 15.63 -10.00
N MET A 219 -0.65 16.49 -8.98
CA MET A 219 -1.88 17.11 -8.49
C MET A 219 -2.54 17.99 -9.56
N LEU A 220 -1.74 18.77 -10.30
CA LEU A 220 -2.24 19.61 -11.40
C LEU A 220 -2.85 18.75 -12.52
N CYS A 221 -2.25 17.60 -12.85
CA CYS A 221 -2.83 16.66 -13.80
C CYS A 221 -4.19 16.13 -13.31
N LEU A 222 -4.29 15.73 -12.04
CA LEU A 222 -5.53 15.21 -11.46
C LEU A 222 -6.65 16.27 -11.42
N GLN A 223 -6.30 17.54 -11.21
CA GLN A 223 -7.24 18.64 -10.97
C GLN A 223 -7.33 19.60 -12.17
N ASN A 224 -7.18 19.09 -13.39
CA ASN A 224 -7.37 19.84 -14.66
C ASN A 224 -6.59 21.17 -14.72
N GLY A 225 -5.31 21.14 -14.32
CA GLY A 225 -4.38 22.25 -14.39
C GLY A 225 -4.47 23.26 -13.24
N LYS A 226 -5.23 22.96 -12.18
CA LYS A 226 -5.34 23.80 -10.97
C LYS A 226 -5.10 22.97 -9.72
N PHE A 227 -4.77 23.61 -8.60
CA PHE A 227 -4.81 22.92 -7.31
C PHE A 227 -6.27 22.79 -6.82
N ASP A 228 -6.51 21.83 -5.93
CA ASP A 228 -7.81 21.66 -5.29
C ASP A 228 -8.19 22.90 -4.44
N ALA A 229 -9.44 22.98 -4.01
CA ALA A 229 -9.91 23.99 -3.08
C ALA A 229 -9.08 23.95 -1.79
N ALA A 230 -8.59 25.10 -1.34
CA ALA A 230 -7.68 25.22 -0.19
C ALA A 230 -8.17 24.49 1.07
N ASP A 231 -9.47 24.54 1.38
CA ASP A 231 -10.09 23.85 2.51
C ASP A 231 -10.02 22.32 2.43
N ARG A 232 -9.90 21.76 1.22
CA ARG A 232 -9.77 20.32 0.96
C ARG A 232 -8.32 19.87 0.81
N MET A 233 -7.36 20.78 0.81
CA MET A 233 -5.93 20.43 0.70
C MET A 233 -5.37 19.98 2.05
N PHE A 234 -4.31 19.18 2.01
CA PHE A 234 -3.57 18.80 3.21
C PHE A 234 -2.81 20.01 3.75
N HIS A 235 -3.23 20.52 4.92
CA HIS A 235 -2.58 21.68 5.55
C HIS A 235 -2.50 21.59 7.08
N ASP A 236 -3.11 20.58 7.70
CA ASP A 236 -3.13 20.44 9.16
C ASP A 236 -3.32 18.97 9.55
N VAL A 237 -2.35 18.38 10.25
CA VAL A 237 -2.36 16.95 10.61
C VAL A 237 -3.52 16.61 11.55
N SER A 238 -3.82 17.47 12.54
CA SER A 238 -4.92 17.21 13.50
C SER A 238 -6.26 17.24 12.79
N ARG A 239 -6.47 18.23 11.90
CA ARG A 239 -7.68 18.30 11.05
C ARG A 239 -7.79 17.09 10.14
N THR A 240 -6.70 16.63 9.53
CA THR A 240 -6.68 15.46 8.66
C THR A 240 -7.04 14.17 9.38
N TYR A 241 -6.52 13.97 10.61
CA TYR A 241 -6.87 12.84 11.46
C TYR A 241 -8.35 12.91 11.89
N SER A 242 -8.81 14.07 12.34
CA SER A 242 -10.22 14.31 12.71
C SER A 242 -11.18 14.04 11.55
N SER A 243 -10.83 14.46 10.32
CA SER A 243 -11.60 14.17 9.12
C SER A 243 -11.67 12.67 8.84
N ALA A 244 -10.53 11.97 8.96
CA ALA A 244 -10.49 10.50 8.80
C ALA A 244 -11.37 9.76 9.82
N LEU A 245 -11.72 10.38 10.96
CA LEU A 245 -12.59 9.79 11.99
C LEU A 245 -14.06 10.17 11.86
N THR A 246 -14.39 11.31 11.22
CA THR A 246 -15.74 11.89 11.28
C THR A 246 -16.42 11.99 9.91
N ASN A 247 -15.66 12.14 8.82
CA ASN A 247 -16.23 12.25 7.49
C ASN A 247 -16.51 10.84 6.92
N HIS A 248 -17.74 10.61 6.44
CA HIS A 248 -18.16 9.31 5.89
C HIS A 248 -17.48 8.94 4.57
N ALA A 249 -16.95 9.93 3.84
CA ALA A 249 -16.20 9.73 2.60
C ALA A 249 -14.68 9.63 2.82
N ASP A 250 -14.21 9.70 4.07
CA ASP A 250 -12.78 9.74 4.42
C ASP A 250 -12.42 8.60 5.39
N VAL A 251 -11.82 7.56 4.83
CA VAL A 251 -11.30 6.39 5.57
C VAL A 251 -9.81 6.17 5.30
N LYS A 252 -9.10 7.22 4.89
CA LYS A 252 -7.70 7.12 4.44
C LYS A 252 -6.74 6.70 5.54
N GLU A 253 -5.84 5.79 5.21
CA GLU A 253 -4.66 5.46 6.02
C GLU A 253 -3.49 6.39 5.64
N LEU A 254 -2.31 6.15 6.21
CA LEU A 254 -1.10 6.95 5.98
C LEU A 254 -0.21 6.38 4.87
N LEU A 255 0.76 7.18 4.49
CA LEU A 255 1.86 6.79 3.60
C LEU A 255 3.15 6.52 4.41
N PRO A 256 4.14 5.78 3.87
CA PRO A 256 5.43 5.56 4.52
C PRO A 256 6.17 6.87 4.89
N GLU A 257 5.96 7.95 4.15
CA GLU A 257 6.59 9.27 4.36
C GLU A 257 6.33 9.82 5.77
N PHE A 258 5.22 9.44 6.41
CA PHE A 258 4.93 9.82 7.80
C PHE A 258 5.86 9.19 8.83
N TYR A 259 6.66 8.20 8.42
CA TYR A 259 7.57 7.42 9.26
C TYR A 259 9.03 7.44 8.76
N ASP A 260 9.30 8.23 7.72
CA ASP A 260 10.62 8.38 7.14
C ASP A 260 11.42 9.50 7.84
N ASP A 261 12.16 9.15 8.89
CA ASP A 261 12.96 10.11 9.66
C ASP A 261 14.36 10.38 9.07
N ARG A 262 14.64 9.90 7.85
CA ARG A 262 15.85 10.21 7.10
C ARG A 262 15.90 11.68 6.68
N PRO A 263 17.09 12.24 6.38
CA PRO A 263 17.20 13.59 5.84
C PRO A 263 16.34 13.76 4.58
N GLY A 264 15.52 14.82 4.54
CA GLY A 264 14.59 15.09 3.42
C GLY A 264 13.22 14.40 3.52
N GLY A 265 13.03 13.44 4.43
CA GLY A 265 11.75 12.73 4.58
C GLY A 265 10.57 13.65 4.96
N TYR A 266 10.85 14.81 5.55
CA TYR A 266 9.85 15.81 5.94
C TYR A 266 9.52 16.83 4.84
N ASP A 267 10.11 16.73 3.65
CA ASP A 267 9.94 17.73 2.58
C ASP A 267 8.48 17.81 2.10
N PHE A 268 7.68 16.74 2.20
CA PHE A 268 6.25 16.77 1.89
C PHE A 268 5.41 17.65 2.83
N LEU A 269 5.95 18.03 3.99
CA LEU A 269 5.31 18.92 4.95
C LEU A 269 5.63 20.40 4.67
N ILE A 270 6.63 20.68 3.84
CA ILE A 270 7.19 22.02 3.63
C ILE A 270 6.91 22.46 2.19
N ASN A 271 6.31 23.64 2.03
CA ASN A 271 6.09 24.24 0.72
C ASN A 271 7.35 25.00 0.25
N ALA A 272 8.47 24.29 0.07
CA ALA A 272 9.76 24.87 -0.30
C ALA A 272 9.76 25.56 -1.67
N ARG A 273 8.84 25.15 -2.58
CA ARG A 273 8.68 25.74 -3.93
C ARG A 273 7.75 26.95 -3.94
N SER A 274 7.25 27.41 -2.78
CA SER A 274 6.31 28.54 -2.67
C SER A 274 5.07 28.38 -3.56
N LEU A 275 4.55 27.16 -3.65
CA LEU A 275 3.35 26.84 -4.44
C LEU A 275 2.16 27.73 -4.03
N GLN A 276 1.34 28.09 -5.02
CA GLN A 276 0.14 28.89 -4.85
C GLN A 276 -1.06 28.00 -4.51
N LEU A 277 -1.12 27.53 -3.25
CA LEU A 277 -2.13 26.58 -2.77
C LEU A 277 -3.44 27.24 -2.31
N GLY A 278 -3.59 28.55 -2.51
CA GLY A 278 -4.78 29.32 -2.15
C GLY A 278 -4.90 29.66 -0.66
N SER A 279 -6.09 30.13 -0.29
CA SER A 279 -6.48 30.44 1.09
C SER A 279 -7.81 29.77 1.41
N THR A 280 -7.94 29.29 2.64
CA THR A 280 -9.18 28.70 3.16
C THR A 280 -10.29 29.74 3.25
N GLN A 281 -11.52 29.28 3.47
CA GLN A 281 -12.68 30.14 3.75
C GLN A 281 -12.48 31.05 4.98
N THR A 282 -11.63 30.66 5.93
CA THR A 282 -11.26 31.48 7.10
C THR A 282 -10.19 32.53 6.79
N GLY A 283 -9.76 32.64 5.53
CA GLY A 283 -8.75 33.58 5.06
C GLY A 283 -7.31 33.12 5.29
N GLU A 284 -7.11 31.91 5.81
CA GLU A 284 -5.79 31.39 6.09
C GLU A 284 -5.13 30.87 4.82
N ARG A 285 -3.91 31.33 4.54
CA ARG A 285 -3.12 30.85 3.41
C ARG A 285 -2.65 29.41 3.64
N VAL A 286 -2.88 28.53 2.67
CA VAL A 286 -2.31 27.18 2.66
C VAL A 286 -0.83 27.26 2.29
N HIS A 287 0.06 26.89 3.22
CA HIS A 287 1.51 26.89 3.02
C HIS A 287 2.15 25.59 3.54
N ASP A 288 2.95 25.64 4.60
CA ASP A 288 3.50 24.46 5.27
C ASP A 288 2.37 23.76 6.01
N VAL A 289 2.51 22.45 6.18
CA VAL A 289 1.56 21.66 6.96
C VAL A 289 1.71 22.03 8.43
N ARG A 290 0.59 22.39 9.06
CA ARG A 290 0.54 22.59 10.50
C ARG A 290 0.71 21.27 11.22
N LEU A 291 1.66 21.27 12.14
CA LEU A 291 2.01 20.11 12.94
C LEU A 291 1.33 20.16 14.31
N PRO A 292 1.15 19.00 14.96
CA PRO A 292 0.65 18.94 16.33
C PRO A 292 1.50 19.76 17.30
N PRO A 293 0.92 20.30 18.39
CA PRO A 293 1.67 21.12 19.35
C PRO A 293 2.90 20.44 19.95
N TRP A 294 2.87 19.11 20.07
CA TRP A 294 3.99 18.32 20.56
C TRP A 294 5.17 18.23 19.58
N ALA A 295 5.03 18.60 18.30
CA ALA A 295 6.08 18.53 17.29
C ALA A 295 6.78 19.88 17.08
N LYS A 296 8.10 19.92 17.32
CA LYS A 296 8.90 21.16 17.19
C LYS A 296 9.25 21.52 15.74
N SER A 297 9.19 20.56 14.83
CA SER A 297 9.52 20.69 13.40
C SER A 297 9.04 19.45 12.65
N GLY A 298 9.01 19.48 11.31
CA GLY A 298 8.70 18.30 10.50
C GLY A 298 9.62 17.11 10.82
N ARG A 299 10.92 17.36 11.04
CA ARG A 299 11.87 16.32 11.46
C ARG A 299 11.53 15.72 12.83
N ASP A 300 11.16 16.55 13.80
CA ASP A 300 10.76 16.07 15.14
C ASP A 300 9.43 15.29 15.08
N PHE A 301 8.50 15.73 14.23
CA PHE A 301 7.25 15.02 13.93
C PHE A 301 7.51 13.60 13.41
N LEU A 302 8.30 13.46 12.32
CA LEU A 302 8.59 12.15 11.74
C LEU A 302 9.37 11.24 12.68
N ARG A 303 10.33 11.78 13.46
CA ARG A 303 11.02 10.99 14.49
C ARG A 303 10.08 10.44 15.56
N LYS A 304 9.10 11.23 15.99
CA LYS A 304 8.11 10.80 16.99
C LYS A 304 7.14 9.78 16.42
N ASN A 305 6.68 9.98 15.18
CA ASN A 305 5.90 8.96 14.47
C ASN A 305 6.68 7.66 14.34
N ARG A 306 7.95 7.73 13.91
CA ARG A 306 8.79 6.55 13.76
C ARG A 306 9.02 5.84 15.10
N ARG A 307 9.27 6.59 16.18
CA ARG A 307 9.35 6.02 17.54
C ARG A 307 8.04 5.38 18.01
N ALA A 308 6.90 5.92 17.62
CA ALA A 308 5.60 5.33 17.93
C ALA A 308 5.39 4.02 17.16
N LEU A 309 5.72 3.99 15.86
CA LEU A 309 5.64 2.79 15.02
C LEU A 309 6.55 1.65 15.52
N GLU A 310 7.75 1.99 15.99
CA GLU A 310 8.70 1.03 16.54
C GLU A 310 8.47 0.72 18.03
N SER A 311 7.42 1.26 18.64
CA SER A 311 7.14 1.04 20.06
C SER A 311 6.60 -0.36 20.32
N LYS A 312 6.80 -0.86 21.55
CA LYS A 312 6.23 -2.13 21.99
C LYS A 312 4.70 -2.15 21.89
N LEU A 313 4.04 -1.04 22.25
CA LEU A 313 2.57 -0.91 22.19
C LEU A 313 2.05 -1.01 20.76
N CYS A 314 2.77 -0.46 19.78
CA CYS A 314 2.42 -0.63 18.37
C CYS A 314 2.67 -2.06 17.91
N ALA A 315 3.87 -2.60 18.17
CA ALA A 315 4.26 -3.94 17.73
C ALA A 315 3.33 -5.06 18.24
N GLU A 316 2.78 -4.94 19.46
CA GLU A 316 1.82 -5.91 20.01
C GLU A 316 0.48 -5.94 19.25
N ARG A 317 0.07 -4.81 18.67
CA ARG A 317 -1.24 -4.68 17.98
C ARG A 317 -1.14 -4.69 16.46
N LEU A 318 0.04 -4.42 15.92
CA LEU A 318 0.30 -4.35 14.48
C LEU A 318 -0.14 -5.60 13.70
N PRO A 319 0.03 -6.85 14.20
CA PRO A 319 -0.47 -8.03 13.49
C PRO A 319 -1.94 -7.92 13.08
N ARG A 320 -2.79 -7.32 13.93
CA ARG A 320 -4.22 -7.12 13.63
C ARG A 320 -4.46 -6.11 12.52
N TRP A 321 -3.62 -5.08 12.41
CA TRP A 321 -3.70 -4.16 11.27
C TRP A 321 -3.20 -4.84 10.00
N ILE A 322 -2.17 -5.67 10.09
CA ILE A 322 -1.70 -6.48 8.95
C ILE A 322 -2.81 -7.42 8.47
N ASP A 323 -3.58 -8.04 9.37
CA ASP A 323 -4.74 -8.88 9.01
C ASP A 323 -5.78 -8.10 8.17
N LEU A 324 -6.04 -6.84 8.52
CA LEU A 324 -6.98 -5.96 7.82
C LEU A 324 -6.49 -5.55 6.43
N ILE A 325 -5.18 -5.38 6.23
CA ILE A 325 -4.64 -4.82 4.98
C ILE A 325 -4.12 -5.91 4.03
N PHE A 326 -3.39 -6.89 4.56
CA PHE A 326 -2.69 -7.92 3.80
C PHE A 326 -3.13 -9.34 4.14
N GLY A 327 -3.91 -9.55 5.21
CA GLY A 327 -4.19 -10.88 5.75
C GLY A 327 -5.63 -11.34 5.58
N CYS A 328 -6.07 -12.18 6.52
CA CYS A 328 -7.36 -12.88 6.49
C CYS A 328 -8.59 -11.96 6.54
N SER A 329 -8.42 -10.72 7.03
CA SER A 329 -9.49 -9.72 7.17
C SER A 329 -9.48 -8.66 6.07
N SER A 330 -8.67 -8.84 5.03
CA SER A 330 -8.57 -7.90 3.90
C SER A 330 -9.70 -8.00 2.88
N ARG A 331 -10.40 -9.14 2.82
CA ARG A 331 -11.44 -9.44 1.82
C ARG A 331 -12.45 -10.47 2.30
N GLY A 332 -13.55 -10.61 1.54
CA GLY A 332 -14.59 -11.62 1.78
C GLY A 332 -15.22 -11.54 3.17
N ASP A 333 -15.53 -12.70 3.76
CA ASP A 333 -16.16 -12.78 5.08
C ASP A 333 -15.31 -12.19 6.20
N GLY A 334 -13.99 -12.38 6.15
CA GLY A 334 -13.07 -11.78 7.13
C GLY A 334 -13.12 -10.25 7.11
N ALA A 335 -13.24 -9.63 5.93
CA ALA A 335 -13.46 -8.19 5.82
C ALA A 335 -14.84 -7.79 6.34
N ARG A 336 -15.89 -8.53 6.03
CA ARG A 336 -17.26 -8.25 6.52
C ARG A 336 -17.33 -8.27 8.04
N GLU A 337 -16.79 -9.32 8.67
CA GLU A 337 -16.80 -9.52 10.13
C GLU A 337 -15.96 -8.47 10.87
N SER A 338 -14.80 -8.11 10.32
CA SER A 338 -13.93 -7.05 10.86
C SER A 338 -14.38 -5.63 10.53
N SER A 339 -15.53 -5.48 9.86
CA SER A 339 -16.05 -4.19 9.38
C SER A 339 -15.06 -3.46 8.45
N ASN A 340 -14.41 -4.20 7.56
CA ASN A 340 -13.35 -3.76 6.64
C ASN A 340 -13.74 -3.97 5.15
N LEU A 341 -15.03 -4.01 4.83
CA LEU A 341 -15.52 -4.34 3.49
C LEU A 341 -15.67 -3.08 2.61
N PHE A 342 -14.89 -3.03 1.54
CA PHE A 342 -14.86 -1.95 0.54
C PHE A 342 -15.80 -2.23 -0.64
N HIS A 343 -15.97 -1.23 -1.51
CA HIS A 343 -16.70 -1.38 -2.77
C HIS A 343 -16.12 -2.53 -3.63
N PRO A 344 -16.96 -3.33 -4.33
CA PRO A 344 -16.50 -4.50 -5.09
C PRO A 344 -15.43 -4.21 -6.14
N SER A 345 -15.46 -3.02 -6.76
CA SER A 345 -14.45 -2.60 -7.73
C SER A 345 -13.03 -2.55 -7.18
N ALA A 346 -12.86 -2.47 -5.84
CA ALA A 346 -11.55 -2.45 -5.21
C ALA A 346 -10.89 -3.85 -5.15
N TYR A 347 -11.65 -4.92 -5.43
CA TYR A 347 -11.19 -6.31 -5.34
C TYR A 347 -10.94 -6.98 -6.69
N VAL A 348 -11.18 -6.27 -7.80
CA VAL A 348 -11.06 -6.83 -9.15
C VAL A 348 -9.66 -7.40 -9.36
N THR A 349 -9.59 -8.71 -9.59
CA THR A 349 -8.34 -9.43 -9.85
C THR A 349 -7.94 -9.33 -11.33
N PRO A 350 -6.65 -9.53 -11.66
CA PRO A 350 -6.20 -9.62 -13.05
C PRO A 350 -6.98 -10.68 -13.85
N ARG A 351 -7.27 -11.83 -13.23
CA ARG A 351 -8.03 -12.91 -13.86
C ARG A 351 -9.47 -12.50 -14.19
N GLU A 352 -10.16 -11.85 -13.25
CA GLU A 352 -11.51 -11.34 -13.49
C GLU A 352 -11.49 -10.26 -14.57
N PHE A 353 -10.53 -9.35 -14.52
CA PHE A 353 -10.33 -8.30 -15.51
C PHE A 353 -10.13 -8.86 -16.93
N GLU A 354 -9.27 -9.86 -17.09
CA GLU A 354 -9.02 -10.52 -18.38
C GLU A 354 -10.25 -11.27 -18.90
N SER A 355 -11.08 -11.80 -18.00
CA SER A 355 -12.31 -12.52 -18.36
C SER A 355 -13.48 -11.62 -18.78
N MET A 356 -13.36 -10.29 -18.60
CA MET A 356 -14.40 -9.35 -19.00
C MET A 356 -14.63 -9.39 -20.52
N GLY A 357 -15.89 -9.48 -20.93
CA GLY A 357 -16.26 -9.77 -22.32
C GLY A 357 -16.03 -8.62 -23.31
N SER A 358 -15.96 -7.37 -22.85
CA SER A 358 -15.80 -6.20 -23.70
C SER A 358 -14.64 -5.29 -23.25
N GLU A 359 -14.02 -4.60 -24.21
CA GLU A 359 -13.00 -3.58 -23.91
C GLU A 359 -13.58 -2.40 -23.12
N GLU A 360 -14.85 -2.07 -23.32
CA GLU A 360 -15.53 -1.01 -22.58
C GLU A 360 -15.68 -1.37 -21.09
N ASP A 361 -16.04 -2.62 -20.79
CA ASP A 361 -16.12 -3.11 -19.42
C ASP A 361 -14.75 -3.11 -18.74
N ARG A 362 -13.70 -3.53 -19.47
CA ARG A 362 -12.32 -3.46 -19.00
C ARG A 362 -11.91 -2.01 -18.71
N ALA A 363 -12.09 -1.10 -19.67
CA ALA A 363 -11.72 0.30 -19.49
C ALA A 363 -12.44 0.94 -18.29
N ARG A 364 -13.72 0.63 -18.10
CA ARG A 364 -14.50 1.09 -16.94
C ARG A 364 -14.00 0.51 -15.62
N ALA A 365 -13.73 -0.79 -15.57
CA ALA A 365 -13.22 -1.45 -14.37
C ALA A 365 -11.83 -0.91 -13.98
N GLU A 366 -10.94 -0.75 -14.97
CA GLU A 366 -9.61 -0.19 -14.78
C GLU A 366 -9.67 1.25 -14.29
N LEU A 367 -10.48 2.11 -14.91
CA LEU A 367 -10.67 3.49 -14.46
C LEU A 367 -11.20 3.53 -13.02
N GLN A 368 -12.25 2.77 -12.72
CA GLN A 368 -12.85 2.75 -11.39
C GLN A 368 -11.84 2.30 -10.31
N ALA A 369 -11.10 1.23 -10.58
CA ALA A 369 -10.14 0.69 -9.62
C ALA A 369 -8.94 1.63 -9.45
N THR A 370 -8.37 2.14 -10.55
CA THR A 370 -7.17 2.98 -10.49
C THR A 370 -7.43 4.36 -9.88
N GLU A 371 -8.64 4.90 -9.99
CA GLU A 371 -9.02 6.20 -9.40
C GLU A 371 -9.49 6.11 -7.94
N PHE A 372 -10.29 5.07 -7.61
CA PHE A 372 -10.95 4.99 -6.29
C PHE A 372 -10.31 3.99 -5.32
N GLY A 373 -9.25 3.32 -5.76
CA GLY A 373 -8.39 2.49 -4.92
C GLY A 373 -8.58 1.00 -5.14
N ILE A 374 -7.49 0.28 -4.89
CA ILE A 374 -7.34 -1.16 -5.10
C ILE A 374 -6.92 -1.77 -3.77
N VAL A 375 -7.51 -2.90 -3.37
CA VAL A 375 -7.10 -3.64 -2.17
C VAL A 375 -5.77 -4.37 -2.45
N PRO A 376 -4.77 -4.34 -1.53
CA PRO A 376 -3.51 -5.04 -1.75
C PRO A 376 -3.69 -6.55 -1.95
N ASP A 377 -2.74 -7.19 -2.63
CA ASP A 377 -2.71 -8.65 -2.74
C ASP A 377 -2.69 -9.29 -1.33
N ARG A 378 -3.43 -10.39 -1.15
CA ARG A 378 -3.49 -11.07 0.16
C ARG A 378 -2.25 -11.94 0.35
N LEU A 379 -1.52 -11.67 1.43
CA LEU A 379 -0.28 -12.36 1.78
C LEU A 379 -0.49 -13.48 2.80
N PHE A 380 -1.53 -13.38 3.63
CA PHE A 380 -1.80 -14.33 4.72
C PHE A 380 -3.27 -14.76 4.72
N CYS A 381 -3.52 -16.07 4.88
CA CYS A 381 -4.87 -16.60 5.02
C CYS A 381 -5.29 -16.82 6.48
N GLY A 382 -4.32 -17.02 7.37
CA GLY A 382 -4.53 -17.09 8.82
C GLY A 382 -4.21 -15.76 9.53
N PRO A 383 -4.46 -15.67 10.85
CA PRO A 383 -4.07 -14.53 11.66
C PRO A 383 -2.55 -14.31 11.64
N HIS A 384 -2.13 -13.06 11.50
CA HIS A 384 -0.72 -12.72 11.44
C HIS A 384 0.00 -13.01 12.77
N PRO A 385 1.19 -13.63 12.76
CA PRO A 385 1.91 -13.95 13.98
C PRO A 385 2.40 -12.70 14.74
N PRO A 386 2.50 -12.75 16.08
CA PRO A 386 3.01 -11.65 16.89
C PRO A 386 4.52 -11.49 16.80
N ARG A 387 5.02 -10.27 17.05
CA ARG A 387 6.45 -9.98 17.18
C ARG A 387 6.99 -10.53 18.50
N GLY A 388 8.13 -11.24 18.48
CA GLY A 388 8.79 -11.73 19.69
C GLY A 388 8.15 -12.96 20.35
N GLY A 389 7.26 -13.68 19.65
CA GLY A 389 6.78 -14.99 20.09
C GLY A 389 7.66 -16.12 19.56
N SER A 390 8.29 -16.89 20.46
CA SER A 390 8.59 -18.30 20.17
C SER A 390 7.28 -18.94 19.74
N ALA A 391 7.28 -19.81 18.71
CA ALA A 391 6.15 -20.68 18.44
C ALA A 391 5.76 -21.32 19.79
N ALA A 392 4.65 -20.89 20.37
CA ALA A 392 4.23 -21.39 21.65
C ALA A 392 3.81 -22.83 21.39
N THR A 393 4.64 -23.75 21.85
CA THR A 393 4.34 -25.17 22.03
C THR A 393 2.88 -25.32 22.46
N ALA A 394 2.05 -25.77 21.52
CA ALA A 394 0.75 -26.33 21.83
C ALA A 394 0.97 -27.68 22.52
N THR A 395 1.27 -27.65 23.81
CA THR A 395 1.27 -28.87 24.64
C THR A 395 -0.12 -29.11 25.23
N SER A 396 -0.86 -29.96 24.51
CA SER A 396 -1.67 -31.10 24.96
C SER A 396 -2.78 -30.93 26.01
N ALA A 397 -4.02 -31.12 25.57
CA ALA A 397 -4.79 -32.39 25.73
C ALA A 397 -5.95 -32.33 24.73
N THR A 398 -6.06 -33.15 23.68
CA THR A 398 -6.29 -34.60 23.69
C THR A 398 -5.89 -35.25 22.34
N GLU A 399 -5.60 -36.54 22.42
CA GLU A 399 -5.05 -37.48 21.43
C GLU A 399 -5.63 -37.45 20.00
N GLY A 400 -4.72 -37.62 19.02
CA GLY A 400 -5.04 -37.95 17.62
C GLY A 400 -3.82 -37.73 16.72
N GLY A 401 -3.10 -38.80 16.42
CA GLY A 401 -1.83 -38.75 15.67
C GLY A 401 -1.98 -38.27 14.23
N GLY A 402 -1.07 -37.38 13.82
CA GLY A 402 -0.82 -36.95 12.45
C GLY A 402 0.47 -36.14 12.44
N ASP A 403 1.49 -36.64 11.75
CA ASP A 403 2.75 -35.95 11.48
C ASP A 403 2.46 -34.74 10.60
N GLY A 404 2.47 -33.55 11.18
CA GLY A 404 2.19 -32.28 10.52
C GLY A 404 3.23 -31.26 10.96
N THR A 405 4.21 -31.02 10.11
CA THR A 405 5.21 -29.96 10.28
C THR A 405 4.53 -28.59 10.32
N ASP A 406 4.94 -27.71 11.25
CA ASP A 406 4.49 -26.32 11.48
C ASP A 406 4.64 -25.34 10.28
N ALA A 407 4.74 -25.85 9.06
CA ALA A 407 4.80 -25.11 7.80
C ALA A 407 3.40 -24.79 7.20
N GLU A 408 2.31 -25.27 7.82
CA GLU A 408 0.94 -25.12 7.30
C GLU A 408 0.27 -23.77 7.64
N ASP A 409 0.75 -23.03 8.65
CA ASP A 409 0.21 -21.70 8.99
C ASP A 409 0.59 -20.60 7.99
N PHE A 410 1.62 -20.85 7.16
CA PHE A 410 1.95 -20.00 6.02
C PHE A 410 1.24 -20.50 4.76
N VAL A 411 -0.10 -20.49 4.77
CA VAL A 411 -0.89 -20.73 3.57
C VAL A 411 -0.35 -19.84 2.44
N ALA A 412 -0.17 -20.43 1.25
CA ALA A 412 0.39 -19.75 0.09
C ALA A 412 -0.26 -18.36 -0.11
N PRO A 413 0.51 -17.31 -0.44
CA PRO A 413 -0.06 -16.01 -0.73
C PRO A 413 -1.08 -16.18 -1.85
N ASP A 414 -2.34 -15.86 -1.57
CA ASP A 414 -3.33 -15.63 -2.62
C ASP A 414 -3.04 -14.26 -3.20
N SER A 415 -1.95 -14.22 -3.98
CA SER A 415 -1.46 -13.00 -4.59
C SER A 415 -2.47 -12.41 -5.60
N GLY A 416 -3.58 -13.11 -5.89
CA GLY A 416 -4.50 -12.76 -6.96
C GLY A 416 -3.87 -12.83 -8.37
N ARG A 417 -2.57 -13.11 -8.46
CA ARG A 417 -1.82 -13.24 -9.71
C ARG A 417 -2.14 -14.58 -10.36
N ALA A 418 -2.13 -14.59 -11.69
CA ALA A 418 -2.18 -15.83 -12.42
C ALA A 418 -0.93 -16.67 -12.07
N ALA A 419 -1.11 -17.98 -11.90
CA ALA A 419 0.04 -18.87 -11.77
C ALA A 419 0.94 -18.72 -13.01
N PRO A 420 2.27 -18.64 -12.84
CA PRO A 420 3.16 -18.58 -13.99
C PRO A 420 2.95 -19.83 -14.86
N PRO A 421 2.93 -19.70 -16.20
CA PRO A 421 2.74 -20.84 -17.08
C PRO A 421 3.91 -21.84 -16.94
N PRO A 422 3.67 -23.15 -17.06
CA PRO A 422 4.66 -24.19 -16.80
C PRO A 422 5.96 -24.06 -17.63
N GLU A 423 5.88 -23.54 -18.85
CA GLU A 423 7.04 -23.33 -19.73
C GLU A 423 8.04 -22.30 -19.17
N ALA A 424 7.59 -21.35 -18.35
CA ALA A 424 8.48 -20.39 -17.68
C ALA A 424 9.24 -21.01 -16.50
N MET A 425 8.72 -22.09 -15.90
CA MET A 425 9.41 -22.83 -14.84
C MET A 425 10.53 -23.72 -15.40
N GLU A 426 10.37 -24.26 -16.60
CA GLU A 426 11.38 -25.12 -17.26
C GLU A 426 12.61 -24.34 -17.74
N ALA A 427 12.45 -23.06 -18.13
CA ALA A 427 13.57 -22.21 -18.56
C ALA A 427 14.61 -21.97 -17.45
N GLY A 428 14.25 -22.14 -16.17
CA GLY A 428 15.17 -22.03 -15.04
C GLY A 428 15.97 -23.31 -14.73
N ALA A 429 15.61 -24.44 -15.34
CA ALA A 429 16.26 -25.74 -15.12
C ALA A 429 17.36 -26.06 -16.16
N LEU A 430 17.38 -25.34 -17.28
CA LEU A 430 18.33 -25.54 -18.38
C LEU A 430 19.55 -24.63 -18.25
N ASP A 431 20.33 -24.74 -17.17
CA ASP A 431 21.78 -24.39 -17.23
C ASP A 431 22.62 -24.94 -16.05
N SER A 432 22.39 -26.19 -15.65
CA SER A 432 23.25 -26.89 -14.66
C SER A 432 24.07 -28.03 -15.26
N SER A 433 24.09 -28.16 -16.59
CA SER A 433 24.84 -29.23 -17.26
C SER A 433 25.39 -28.78 -18.61
N THR A 434 26.38 -27.88 -18.60
CA THR A 434 27.45 -27.81 -19.63
C THR A 434 28.50 -26.78 -19.24
N ASN A 435 29.36 -27.14 -18.29
CA ASN A 435 30.74 -26.64 -18.30
C ASN A 435 31.68 -27.61 -17.59
N THR A 436 32.01 -28.69 -18.30
CA THR A 436 33.24 -29.46 -18.13
C THR A 436 33.71 -29.91 -19.51
N ASN A 437 34.53 -29.07 -20.14
CA ASN A 437 35.75 -29.47 -20.86
C ASN A 437 36.58 -28.25 -21.23
#